data_AF-M7UP94-F1
#
_entry.id   AF-M7UP94-F1
#
_cell.length_a   1.000
_cell.length_b   1.000
_cell.length_c   1.000
_cell.angle_alpha   90.00
_cell.angle_beta   90.00
_cell.angle_gamma   90.00
#
_symmetry.space_group_name_H-M   'P 1'
#
loop_
_entity.id
_entity.type
_entity.pdbx_description
1 polymer ?
#
loop_
_entity_poly.entity_id
_entity_poly.type
_entity_poly.pdbx_seq_one_letter_code
_entity_poly.pdbx_strand_id
1 'polypeptide(L)'
;MSPSPPPNSTPTFQLFTSLRYDPLLLQSPKNIESWPFPTPSPSPFYMLPYHRDRLLQAASHFSFHPAITAISGASGFQNLLSVLSSSIDTQSPTPLRVRIVLDHEGTITIESNPVPPVPLSNLFPTRLPPPTSIPTPAPTISPLTGGALTLGPTTTLPSDPTQSSPWTIIPDPSSTTPTPYTSFKTTSRTPYDTARSRAQIPTFTSPQEVLLISSHNAEIMEGSLTTPFFYRDGKWVTPSETSGGQIGTTRRWALEKGFVFSSLIFYSPLPASPLLPPLHNPLPI
;
A
#
# COMPACT_ATOMS: atom_id res chain seq x y z
N MET A 1 -3.86 -20.92 -23.10
CA MET A 1 -3.52 -19.73 -23.91
C MET A 1 -4.82 -19.07 -24.29
N SER A 2 -5.17 -17.95 -23.63
CA SER A 2 -6.32 -17.14 -24.05
C SER A 2 -5.95 -16.39 -25.33
N PRO A 3 -6.85 -16.25 -26.31
CA PRO A 3 -6.55 -15.55 -27.55
C PRO A 3 -6.22 -14.09 -27.26
N SER A 4 -5.17 -13.58 -27.91
CA SER A 4 -4.83 -12.16 -27.90
C SER A 4 -6.03 -11.36 -28.42
N PRO A 5 -6.44 -10.26 -27.74
CA PRO A 5 -7.53 -9.43 -28.21
C PRO A 5 -7.17 -8.80 -29.58
N PRO A 6 -8.16 -8.54 -30.45
CA PRO A 6 -7.91 -7.94 -31.75
C PRO A 6 -7.23 -6.56 -31.60
N PRO A 7 -6.33 -6.19 -32.52
CA PRO A 7 -5.44 -5.03 -32.37
C PRO A 7 -6.13 -3.65 -32.32
N ASN A 8 -7.46 -3.58 -32.41
CA ASN A 8 -8.24 -2.34 -32.47
C ASN A 8 -9.39 -2.24 -31.45
N SER A 9 -9.44 -3.11 -30.42
CA SER A 9 -10.42 -2.91 -29.35
C SER A 9 -9.91 -1.89 -28.33
N THR A 10 -10.58 -0.74 -28.23
CA THR A 10 -10.43 0.22 -27.13
C THR A 10 -10.46 -0.53 -25.79
N PRO A 11 -9.44 -0.42 -24.93
CA PRO A 11 -9.44 -1.03 -23.61
C PRO A 11 -10.65 -0.56 -22.80
N THR A 12 -11.34 -1.50 -22.17
CA THR A 12 -12.51 -1.21 -21.31
C THR A 12 -12.12 -0.76 -19.91
N PHE A 13 -10.83 -0.50 -19.67
CA PHE A 13 -10.29 -0.12 -18.37
C PHE A 13 -9.28 1.01 -18.54
N GLN A 14 -9.02 1.70 -17.44
CA GLN A 14 -8.06 2.79 -17.34
C GLN A 14 -7.05 2.48 -16.24
N LEU A 15 -5.92 3.16 -16.28
CA LEU A 15 -4.92 3.12 -15.22
C LEU A 15 -5.27 4.18 -14.19
N PHE A 16 -5.02 3.91 -12.91
CA PHE A 16 -5.23 4.95 -11.92
C PHE A 16 -4.25 4.89 -10.76
N THR A 17 -4.10 6.02 -10.10
CA THR A 17 -3.31 6.18 -8.89
C THR A 17 -4.06 7.07 -7.92
N SER A 18 -3.91 6.84 -6.61
CA SER A 18 -4.46 7.74 -5.59
C SER A 18 -3.31 8.20 -4.69
N LEU A 19 -3.21 9.51 -4.49
CA LEU A 19 -2.20 10.17 -3.66
C LEU A 19 -2.84 11.19 -2.72
N ARG A 20 -2.06 11.71 -1.78
CA ARG A 20 -2.45 12.81 -0.89
C ARG A 20 -1.92 14.14 -1.44
N TYR A 21 -2.79 15.12 -1.57
CA TYR A 21 -2.40 16.53 -1.58
C TYR A 21 -2.46 17.06 -0.15
N ASP A 22 -1.42 17.74 0.30
CA ASP A 22 -1.35 18.37 1.61
C ASP A 22 -0.29 19.48 1.62
N PRO A 23 -0.64 20.73 1.95
CA PRO A 23 0.33 21.83 2.07
C PRO A 23 1.47 21.56 3.06
N LEU A 24 1.26 20.71 4.07
CA LEU A 24 2.30 20.31 5.03
C LEU A 24 3.50 19.66 4.34
N LEU A 25 3.30 19.03 3.18
CA LEU A 25 4.36 18.34 2.42
C LEU A 25 5.39 19.30 1.82
N LEU A 26 5.06 20.58 1.69
CA LEU A 26 6.01 21.63 1.28
C LEU A 26 7.16 21.76 2.28
N GLN A 27 6.96 21.32 3.52
CA GLN A 27 7.96 21.36 4.59
C GLN A 27 8.77 20.07 4.72
N SER A 28 8.50 19.05 3.91
CA SER A 28 9.14 17.73 4.03
C SER A 28 10.32 17.57 3.08
N PRO A 29 11.58 17.54 3.56
CA PRO A 29 12.75 17.29 2.72
C PRO A 29 12.64 15.96 1.98
N LYS A 30 12.11 14.92 2.63
CA LYS A 30 11.90 13.59 2.04
C LYS A 30 10.94 13.61 0.84
N ASN A 31 9.94 14.51 0.84
CA ASN A 31 9.04 14.65 -0.31
C ASN A 31 9.76 15.38 -1.46
N ILE A 32 10.52 16.42 -1.13
CA ILE A 32 11.27 17.25 -2.07
C ILE A 32 12.36 16.45 -2.78
N GLU A 33 13.15 15.68 -2.03
CA GLU A 33 14.27 14.85 -2.54
C GLU A 33 13.83 13.81 -3.58
N SER A 34 12.55 13.41 -3.58
CA SER A 34 12.06 12.40 -4.52
C SER A 34 11.92 12.92 -5.95
N TRP A 35 11.97 14.24 -6.17
CA TRP A 35 11.67 14.86 -7.46
C TRP A 35 12.73 14.60 -8.54
N PRO A 36 12.31 14.37 -9.80
CA PRO A 36 13.23 14.02 -10.90
C PRO A 36 14.00 15.22 -11.48
N PHE A 37 13.86 16.42 -10.92
CA PHE A 37 14.47 17.64 -11.46
C PHE A 37 15.81 17.97 -10.78
N PRO A 38 16.79 18.56 -11.51
CA PRO A 38 18.09 18.94 -10.95
C PRO A 38 18.01 19.91 -9.77
N THR A 39 16.98 20.76 -9.76
CA THR A 39 16.64 21.65 -8.65
C THR A 39 15.32 21.18 -8.04
N PRO A 40 15.36 20.46 -6.91
CA PRO A 40 14.16 20.00 -6.23
C PRO A 40 13.29 21.19 -5.82
N SER A 41 12.02 21.19 -6.23
CA SER A 41 11.06 22.20 -5.81
C SER A 41 10.12 21.62 -4.75
N PRO A 42 9.73 22.40 -3.71
CA PRO A 42 8.66 22.03 -2.80
C PRO A 42 7.40 21.62 -3.56
N SER A 43 6.82 20.49 -3.15
CA SER A 43 5.59 19.97 -3.73
C SER A 43 4.59 19.57 -2.64
N PRO A 44 3.31 19.95 -2.79
CA PRO A 44 2.26 19.54 -1.89
C PRO A 44 1.70 18.14 -2.24
N PHE A 45 2.24 17.46 -3.26
CA PHE A 45 1.79 16.13 -3.67
C PHE A 45 2.69 15.06 -3.07
N TYR A 46 2.09 14.15 -2.32
CA TYR A 46 2.79 13.08 -1.62
C TYR A 46 3.39 12.08 -2.62
N MET A 47 4.72 11.97 -2.65
CA MET A 47 5.47 10.96 -3.41
C MET A 47 5.11 10.92 -4.91
N LEU A 48 4.78 12.06 -5.52
CA LEU A 48 4.33 12.14 -6.92
C LEU A 48 5.21 11.35 -7.91
N PRO A 49 6.56 11.36 -7.81
CA PRO A 49 7.43 10.56 -8.69
C PRO A 49 7.14 9.05 -8.64
N TYR A 50 6.90 8.48 -7.46
CA TYR A 50 6.51 7.07 -7.31
C TYR A 50 5.15 6.78 -7.95
N HIS A 51 4.20 7.70 -7.83
CA HIS A 51 2.87 7.58 -8.43
C HIS A 51 2.93 7.65 -9.96
N ARG A 52 3.75 8.54 -10.51
CA ARG A 52 4.00 8.66 -11.95
C ARG A 52 4.71 7.42 -12.50
N ASP A 53 5.72 6.91 -11.80
CA ASP A 53 6.40 5.67 -12.20
C ASP A 53 5.44 4.47 -12.20
N ARG A 54 4.55 4.38 -11.20
CA ARG A 54 3.52 3.32 -11.18
C ARG A 54 2.62 3.37 -12.41
N LEU A 55 2.15 4.56 -12.78
CA LEU A 55 1.34 4.74 -13.98
C LEU A 55 2.13 4.38 -15.24
N LEU A 56 3.38 4.83 -15.34
CA LEU A 56 4.24 4.59 -16.49
C LEU A 56 4.56 3.10 -16.67
N GLN A 57 4.86 2.38 -15.59
CA GLN A 57 5.09 0.92 -15.63
C GLN A 57 3.84 0.18 -16.11
N ALA A 58 2.67 0.57 -15.63
CA ALA A 58 1.40 -0.01 -16.08
C ALA A 58 1.12 0.33 -17.55
N ALA A 59 1.30 1.57 -17.97
CA ALA A 59 1.11 2.01 -19.36
C ALA A 59 2.05 1.26 -20.31
N SER A 60 3.31 1.07 -19.92
CA SER A 60 4.27 0.25 -20.65
C SER A 60 3.84 -1.21 -20.74
N HIS A 61 3.38 -1.81 -19.63
CA HIS A 61 2.92 -3.19 -19.61
C HIS A 61 1.73 -3.43 -20.57
N PHE A 62 0.75 -2.52 -20.57
CA PHE A 62 -0.43 -2.62 -21.44
C PHE A 62 -0.24 -1.98 -22.82
N SER A 63 0.98 -1.52 -23.15
CA SER A 63 1.30 -0.89 -24.45
C SER A 63 0.46 0.35 -24.79
N PHE A 64 0.10 1.15 -23.79
CA PHE A 64 -0.64 2.41 -23.97
C PHE A 64 0.31 3.53 -24.41
N HIS A 65 0.78 3.48 -25.66
CA HIS A 65 1.81 4.39 -26.19
C HIS A 65 1.48 5.89 -26.01
N PRO A 66 0.25 6.38 -26.29
CA PRO A 66 -0.10 7.77 -26.04
C PRO A 66 0.02 8.14 -24.55
N ALA A 67 -0.46 7.25 -23.67
CA ALA A 67 -0.35 7.42 -22.23
C ALA A 67 1.11 7.46 -21.75
N ILE A 68 1.98 6.59 -22.28
CA ILE A 68 3.43 6.61 -22.02
C ILE A 68 3.99 7.99 -22.38
N THR A 69 3.70 8.49 -23.59
CA THR A 69 4.17 9.81 -24.05
C THR A 69 3.68 10.94 -23.15
N ALA A 70 2.43 10.88 -22.67
CA ALA A 70 1.84 11.92 -21.83
C ALA A 70 2.52 12.11 -20.46
N ILE A 71 3.13 11.05 -19.91
CA ILE A 71 3.74 11.08 -18.56
C ILE A 71 5.23 10.71 -18.52
N SER A 72 5.86 10.36 -19.65
CA SER A 72 7.28 9.98 -19.71
C SER A 72 8.21 11.21 -19.71
N GLY A 73 9.46 10.99 -19.29
CA GLY A 73 10.47 12.03 -19.12
C GLY A 73 10.09 13.19 -18.18
N ALA A 74 10.90 14.24 -18.23
CA ALA A 74 10.68 15.48 -17.49
C ALA A 74 9.45 16.25 -17.99
N SER A 75 9.20 16.27 -19.31
CA SER A 75 8.05 16.93 -19.92
C SER A 75 6.73 16.28 -19.48
N GLY A 76 6.64 14.95 -19.49
CA GLY A 76 5.45 14.25 -19.03
C GLY A 76 5.22 14.36 -17.53
N PHE A 77 6.28 14.44 -16.72
CA PHE A 77 6.14 14.77 -15.31
C PHE A 77 5.59 16.19 -15.11
N GLN A 78 6.09 17.17 -15.87
CA GLN A 78 5.59 18.55 -15.83
C GLN A 78 4.13 18.65 -16.30
N ASN A 79 3.76 17.89 -17.34
CA ASN A 79 2.37 17.78 -17.81
C ASN A 79 1.45 17.26 -16.69
N LEU A 80 1.82 16.14 -16.06
CA LEU A 80 1.08 15.57 -14.94
C LEU A 80 0.92 16.56 -13.78
N LEU A 81 2.01 17.24 -13.42
CA LEU A 81 2.00 18.25 -12.36
C LEU A 81 1.11 19.44 -12.70
N SER A 82 1.15 19.91 -13.96
CA SER A 82 0.32 21.01 -14.43
C SER A 82 -1.16 20.66 -14.36
N VAL A 83 -1.56 19.47 -14.85
CA VAL A 83 -2.95 18.99 -14.77
C VAL A 83 -3.39 18.85 -13.32
N LEU A 84 -2.56 18.29 -12.44
CA LEU A 84 -2.86 18.19 -11.02
C LEU A 84 -3.11 19.55 -10.39
N SER A 85 -2.22 20.52 -10.65
CA SER A 85 -2.26 21.83 -10.00
C SER A 85 -3.39 22.71 -10.52
N SER A 86 -3.83 22.51 -11.76
CA SER A 86 -5.00 23.21 -12.32
C SER A 86 -6.34 22.58 -11.95
N SER A 87 -6.34 21.30 -11.56
CA SER A 87 -7.58 20.55 -11.27
C SER A 87 -8.03 20.62 -9.81
N ILE A 88 -7.20 21.13 -8.90
CA ILE A 88 -7.54 21.28 -7.48
C ILE A 88 -7.16 22.68 -6.97
N ASP A 89 -7.83 23.13 -5.90
CA ASP A 89 -7.42 24.35 -5.21
C ASP A 89 -6.16 24.10 -4.38
N THR A 90 -5.00 24.45 -4.95
CA THR A 90 -3.70 24.32 -4.30
C THR A 90 -3.40 25.39 -3.25
N GLN A 91 -4.29 26.38 -3.06
CA GLN A 91 -4.20 27.39 -2.00
C GLN A 91 -4.99 26.99 -0.75
N SER A 92 -5.89 26.01 -0.87
CA SER A 92 -6.65 25.50 0.26
C SER A 92 -5.74 24.82 1.30
N PRO A 93 -5.93 25.07 2.61
CA PRO A 93 -5.22 24.34 3.66
C PRO A 93 -5.73 22.89 3.82
N THR A 94 -6.80 22.52 3.11
CA THR A 94 -7.50 21.25 3.30
C THR A 94 -6.76 20.10 2.61
N PRO A 95 -6.32 19.05 3.34
CA PRO A 95 -5.74 17.88 2.72
C PRO A 95 -6.77 17.14 1.85
N LEU A 96 -6.35 16.68 0.68
CA LEU A 96 -7.21 15.97 -0.28
C LEU A 96 -6.63 14.59 -0.61
N ARG A 97 -7.51 13.60 -0.77
CA ARG A 97 -7.20 12.41 -1.56
C ARG A 97 -7.46 12.74 -3.02
N VAL A 98 -6.41 12.66 -3.83
CA VAL A 98 -6.46 12.93 -5.27
C VAL A 98 -6.32 11.62 -6.02
N ARG A 99 -7.33 11.24 -6.79
CA ARG A 99 -7.34 10.11 -7.71
C ARG A 99 -7.04 10.64 -9.11
N ILE A 100 -5.97 10.13 -9.69
CA ILE A 100 -5.51 10.43 -11.04
C ILE A 100 -5.86 9.21 -11.89
N VAL A 101 -6.61 9.42 -12.96
CA VAL A 101 -7.00 8.41 -13.93
C VAL A 101 -6.32 8.74 -15.25
N LEU A 102 -5.70 7.73 -15.85
CA LEU A 102 -4.99 7.82 -17.13
C LEU A 102 -5.60 6.79 -18.08
N ASP A 103 -6.21 7.26 -19.16
CA ASP A 103 -6.72 6.38 -20.22
C ASP A 103 -5.61 5.95 -21.18
N HIS A 104 -5.96 5.10 -22.17
CA HIS A 104 -4.99 4.61 -23.15
C HIS A 104 -4.55 5.65 -24.19
N GLU A 105 -5.34 6.70 -24.41
CA GLU A 105 -5.02 7.86 -25.25
C GLU A 105 -4.13 8.90 -24.56
N GLY A 106 -3.91 8.75 -23.24
CA GLY A 106 -3.07 9.64 -22.46
C GLY A 106 -3.80 10.85 -21.88
N THR A 107 -5.13 10.83 -21.87
CA THR A 107 -5.94 11.81 -21.14
C THR A 107 -5.82 11.56 -19.65
N ILE A 108 -5.56 12.64 -18.90
CA ILE A 108 -5.46 12.62 -17.45
C ILE A 108 -6.73 13.25 -16.87
N THR A 109 -7.47 12.48 -16.08
CA THR A 109 -8.65 12.96 -15.34
C THR A 109 -8.37 12.94 -13.85
N ILE A 110 -8.81 13.98 -13.14
CA ILE A 110 -8.57 14.16 -11.72
C ILE A 110 -9.90 14.16 -10.96
N GLU A 111 -9.97 13.36 -9.91
CA GLU A 111 -11.03 13.39 -8.90
C GLU A 111 -10.40 13.67 -7.53
N SER A 112 -11.00 14.54 -6.73
CA SER A 112 -10.48 14.86 -5.39
C SER A 112 -11.58 14.88 -4.34
N ASN A 113 -11.22 14.48 -3.12
CA ASN A 113 -12.12 14.49 -1.97
C ASN A 113 -11.33 14.90 -0.71
N PRO A 114 -11.92 15.68 0.21
CA PRO A 114 -11.29 15.99 1.49
C PRO A 114 -10.92 14.74 2.29
N VAL A 115 -9.80 14.79 3.01
CA VAL A 115 -9.38 13.74 3.95
C VAL A 115 -8.87 14.34 5.26
N PRO A 116 -8.88 13.55 6.35
CA PRO A 116 -8.38 14.02 7.63
C PRO A 116 -6.90 14.47 7.59
N PRO A 117 -6.53 15.49 8.40
CA PRO A 117 -5.13 15.83 8.66
C PRO A 117 -4.36 14.64 9.21
N VAL A 118 -3.10 14.51 8.80
CA VAL A 118 -2.17 13.45 9.24
C VAL A 118 -0.81 14.09 9.44
N PRO A 119 -0.11 13.81 10.55
CA PRO A 119 1.20 14.41 10.81
C PRO A 119 2.28 13.87 9.86
N LEU A 120 3.36 14.64 9.67
CA LEU A 120 4.49 14.21 8.83
C LEU A 120 5.13 12.91 9.30
N SER A 121 5.13 12.61 10.60
CA SER A 121 5.66 11.34 11.14
C SER A 121 4.89 10.11 10.66
N ASN A 122 3.60 10.25 10.33
CA ASN A 122 2.80 9.17 9.75
C ASN A 122 3.01 9.05 8.23
N LEU A 123 3.28 10.16 7.53
CA LEU A 123 3.53 10.17 6.08
C LEU A 123 4.97 9.76 5.74
N PHE A 124 5.94 10.16 6.55
CA PHE A 124 7.36 9.88 6.39
C PHE A 124 8.00 9.44 7.71
N PRO A 125 7.61 8.27 8.25
CA PRO A 125 8.22 7.74 9.46
C PRO A 125 9.72 7.52 9.29
N THR A 126 10.49 7.66 10.38
CA THR A 126 11.92 7.31 10.38
C THR A 126 12.18 5.83 10.64
N ARG A 127 11.20 5.14 11.24
CA ARG A 127 11.16 3.69 11.45
C ARG A 127 9.72 3.23 11.61
N LEU A 128 9.50 1.93 11.49
CA LEU A 128 8.26 1.28 11.90
C LEU A 128 8.49 0.58 13.25
N PRO A 129 7.89 1.04 14.36
CA PRO A 129 8.05 0.41 15.67
C PRO A 129 7.44 -1.00 15.66
N PRO A 130 7.96 -1.98 16.44
CA PRO A 130 7.37 -3.31 16.53
C PRO A 130 5.96 -3.26 17.14
N PRO A 131 5.10 -4.26 16.89
CA PRO A 131 3.79 -4.36 17.54
C PRO A 131 3.92 -4.46 19.06
N THR A 132 3.07 -3.74 19.80
CA THR A 132 3.10 -3.66 21.28
C THR A 132 2.83 -5.00 21.99
N SER A 133 2.39 -6.04 21.27
CA SER A 133 1.99 -7.35 21.82
C SER A 133 3.12 -8.40 21.86
N ILE A 134 4.38 -8.03 21.66
CA ILE A 134 5.50 -8.99 21.69
C ILE A 134 6.27 -8.84 23.01
N PRO A 135 6.12 -9.78 23.97
CA PRO A 135 7.06 -9.90 25.08
C PRO A 135 8.34 -10.55 24.58
N THR A 136 9.44 -9.80 24.53
CA THR A 136 10.80 -10.36 24.38
C THR A 136 11.52 -10.42 25.72
N PRO A 137 12.51 -11.32 25.89
CA PRO A 137 13.26 -11.48 27.13
C PRO A 137 13.91 -10.16 27.55
N ALA A 138 13.89 -9.89 28.85
CA ALA A 138 14.46 -8.67 29.42
C ALA A 138 15.93 -8.46 28.96
N PRO A 139 16.34 -7.22 28.64
CA PRO A 139 17.73 -6.95 28.31
C PRO A 139 18.62 -7.17 29.54
N THR A 140 19.63 -8.03 29.42
CA THR A 140 20.68 -8.18 30.43
C THR A 140 21.64 -7.00 30.31
N ILE A 141 21.59 -6.07 31.27
CA ILE A 141 22.51 -4.94 31.33
C ILE A 141 23.88 -5.44 31.82
N SER A 142 24.92 -5.32 30.99
CA SER A 142 26.30 -5.50 31.44
C SER A 142 26.81 -4.20 32.05
N PRO A 143 27.22 -4.16 33.33
CA PRO A 143 27.51 -2.93 34.06
C PRO A 143 28.88 -2.29 33.73
N LEU A 144 29.63 -2.78 32.72
CA LEU A 144 31.06 -2.45 32.54
C LEU A 144 31.41 -1.71 31.24
N THR A 145 30.45 -1.41 30.38
CA THR A 145 30.66 -0.55 29.20
C THR A 145 29.45 0.36 29.09
N GLY A 146 29.64 1.69 29.13
CA GLY A 146 28.54 2.68 29.03
C GLY A 146 27.59 2.33 27.89
N GLY A 147 26.47 1.71 28.24
CA GLY A 147 25.77 0.76 27.36
C GLY A 147 25.13 1.40 26.14
N ALA A 148 25.05 0.61 25.06
CA ALA A 148 24.19 0.93 23.93
C ALA A 148 22.74 1.12 24.42
N LEU A 149 22.12 2.25 24.05
CA LEU A 149 20.69 2.49 24.30
C LEU A 149 19.88 1.41 23.60
N THR A 150 19.49 0.38 24.35
CA THR A 150 18.61 -0.67 23.84
C THR A 150 17.18 -0.16 24.02
N LEU A 151 16.59 0.36 22.94
CA LEU A 151 15.20 0.82 22.93
C LEU A 151 14.28 -0.34 23.35
N GLY A 152 13.51 -0.14 24.42
CA GLY A 152 12.52 -1.12 24.88
C GLY A 152 11.28 -1.14 23.96
N PRO A 153 10.44 -2.19 24.06
CA PRO A 153 9.25 -2.35 23.20
C PRO A 153 8.18 -1.28 23.41
N THR A 154 8.24 -0.56 24.54
CA THR A 154 7.34 0.55 24.88
C THR A 154 7.94 1.93 24.62
N THR A 155 9.19 2.00 24.13
CA THR A 155 9.83 3.28 23.85
C THR A 155 9.33 3.83 22.52
N THR A 156 8.41 4.80 22.60
CA THR A 156 7.96 5.62 21.47
C THR A 156 8.95 6.76 21.23
N LEU A 157 9.44 6.90 20.01
CA LEU A 157 10.23 8.07 19.60
C LEU A 157 9.31 9.19 19.08
N PRO A 158 9.69 10.47 19.19
CA PRO A 158 8.91 11.58 18.63
C PRO A 158 8.63 11.48 17.12
N SER A 159 9.46 10.73 16.39
CA SER A 159 9.31 10.47 14.96
C SER A 159 8.56 9.18 14.62
N ASP A 160 8.11 8.42 15.62
CA ASP A 160 7.28 7.25 15.39
C ASP A 160 5.88 7.68 14.90
N PRO A 161 5.27 6.89 14.00
CA PRO A 161 3.92 7.16 13.55
C PRO A 161 2.94 7.05 14.74
N THR A 162 2.00 8.00 14.81
CA THR A 162 0.91 7.95 15.78
C THR A 162 0.03 6.72 15.51
N GLN A 163 -0.29 5.98 16.56
CA GLN A 163 -1.18 4.82 16.46
C GLN A 163 -2.64 5.27 16.36
N SER A 164 -3.39 4.62 15.48
CA SER A 164 -4.84 4.75 15.39
C SER A 164 -5.52 3.44 15.76
N SER A 165 -6.84 3.43 15.91
CA SER A 165 -7.60 2.22 16.16
C SER A 165 -7.31 1.17 15.07
N PRO A 166 -6.91 -0.05 15.46
CA PRO A 166 -6.57 -1.10 14.50
C PRO A 166 -7.80 -1.49 13.68
N TRP A 167 -7.58 -1.75 12.38
CA TRP A 167 -8.63 -2.26 11.50
C TRP A 167 -8.81 -3.77 11.69
N THR A 168 -10.03 -4.26 11.50
CA THR A 168 -10.28 -5.71 11.44
C THR A 168 -9.80 -6.25 10.10
N ILE A 169 -8.96 -7.28 10.12
CA ILE A 169 -8.46 -7.93 8.92
C ILE A 169 -9.22 -9.24 8.69
N ILE A 170 -9.86 -9.38 7.53
CA ILE A 170 -10.66 -10.53 7.15
C ILE A 170 -9.95 -11.26 6.01
N PRO A 171 -9.45 -12.50 6.21
CA PRO A 171 -8.94 -13.30 5.10
C PRO A 171 -10.06 -13.60 4.10
N ASP A 172 -9.82 -13.41 2.81
CA ASP A 172 -10.78 -13.79 1.78
C ASP A 172 -10.97 -15.32 1.79
N PRO A 173 -12.20 -15.84 1.95
CA PRO A 173 -12.44 -17.29 1.90
C PRO A 173 -12.20 -17.89 0.51
N SER A 174 -12.06 -17.08 -0.55
CA SER A 174 -11.75 -17.55 -1.90
C SER A 174 -10.39 -17.07 -2.36
N SER A 175 -9.62 -17.96 -2.97
CA SER A 175 -8.33 -17.59 -3.56
C SER A 175 -8.49 -16.71 -4.80
N THR A 176 -7.57 -15.77 -4.99
CA THR A 176 -7.46 -14.93 -6.19
C THR A 176 -6.33 -15.45 -7.08
N THR A 177 -6.60 -15.66 -8.36
CA THR A 177 -5.53 -15.92 -9.34
C THR A 177 -4.83 -14.62 -9.70
N PRO A 178 -3.50 -14.51 -9.51
CA PRO A 178 -2.71 -13.37 -9.95
C PRO A 178 -2.89 -13.10 -11.44
N THR A 179 -3.08 -11.83 -11.78
CA THR A 179 -3.14 -11.36 -13.17
C THR A 179 -2.49 -9.98 -13.27
N PRO A 180 -2.23 -9.46 -14.47
CA PRO A 180 -1.84 -8.05 -14.63
C PRO A 180 -2.77 -7.05 -13.91
N TYR A 181 -4.06 -7.37 -13.77
CA TYR A 181 -5.03 -6.51 -13.07
C TYR A 181 -4.90 -6.53 -11.54
N THR A 182 -4.18 -7.51 -10.99
CA THR A 182 -3.81 -7.54 -9.57
C THR A 182 -2.41 -6.97 -9.33
N SER A 183 -1.52 -6.99 -10.32
CA SER A 183 -0.17 -6.39 -10.19
C SER A 183 -0.16 -4.89 -10.49
N PHE A 184 -0.99 -4.43 -11.43
CA PHE A 184 -1.10 -3.02 -11.83
C PHE A 184 -2.41 -2.39 -11.38
N LYS A 185 -2.35 -1.11 -11.03
CA LYS A 185 -3.53 -0.39 -10.54
C LYS A 185 -4.42 0.06 -11.69
N THR A 186 -5.47 -0.72 -11.95
CA THR A 186 -6.44 -0.46 -13.03
C THR A 186 -7.86 -0.31 -12.49
N THR A 187 -8.74 0.33 -13.26
CA THR A 187 -10.18 0.40 -12.95
C THR A 187 -10.90 -0.95 -13.07
N SER A 188 -10.26 -1.97 -13.65
CA SER A 188 -10.74 -3.35 -13.60
C SER A 188 -10.45 -3.94 -12.21
N ARG A 189 -11.46 -3.94 -11.34
CA ARG A 189 -11.32 -4.25 -9.91
C ARG A 189 -12.12 -5.45 -9.42
N THR A 190 -12.69 -6.25 -10.32
CA THR A 190 -13.55 -7.39 -9.98
C THR A 190 -12.98 -8.32 -8.90
N PRO A 191 -11.69 -8.73 -8.91
CA PRO A 191 -11.16 -9.58 -7.85
C PRO A 191 -11.26 -8.93 -6.46
N TYR A 192 -10.96 -7.63 -6.36
CA TYR A 192 -11.03 -6.87 -5.12
C TYR A 192 -12.48 -6.62 -4.68
N ASP A 193 -13.36 -6.25 -5.61
CA ASP A 193 -14.75 -5.93 -5.29
C ASP A 193 -15.51 -7.17 -4.83
N THR A 194 -15.25 -8.31 -5.47
CA THR A 194 -15.83 -9.60 -5.05
C THR A 194 -15.27 -10.07 -3.70
N ALA A 195 -13.97 -9.88 -3.42
CA ALA A 195 -13.37 -10.17 -2.12
C ALA A 195 -14.02 -9.36 -1.00
N ARG A 196 -14.21 -8.05 -1.22
CA ARG A 196 -14.88 -7.15 -0.27
C ARG A 196 -16.33 -7.55 -0.05
N SER A 197 -17.04 -7.96 -1.11
CA SER A 197 -18.41 -8.46 -1.01
C SER A 197 -18.51 -9.72 -0.17
N ARG A 198 -17.60 -10.70 -0.35
CA ARG A 198 -17.55 -11.93 0.46
C ARG A 198 -17.24 -11.63 1.93
N ALA A 199 -16.33 -10.68 2.18
CA ALA A 199 -15.98 -10.21 3.51
C ALA A 199 -17.04 -9.26 4.13
N GLN A 200 -18.14 -8.98 3.42
CA GLN A 200 -19.22 -8.10 3.86
C GLN A 200 -18.75 -6.69 4.26
N ILE A 201 -17.74 -6.14 3.56
CA ILE A 201 -17.19 -4.80 3.84
C ILE A 201 -17.96 -3.77 3.00
N PRO A 202 -18.85 -2.95 3.60
CA PRO A 202 -19.86 -2.20 2.86
C PRO A 202 -19.32 -0.94 2.18
N THR A 203 -18.27 -0.32 2.72
CA THR A 203 -17.76 0.97 2.22
C THR A 203 -16.25 1.04 2.24
N PHE A 204 -15.67 1.91 1.43
CA PHE A 204 -14.22 2.17 1.41
C PHE A 204 -13.68 2.83 2.68
N THR A 205 -14.57 3.32 3.57
CA THR A 205 -14.23 3.96 4.85
C THR A 205 -14.44 3.04 6.05
N SER A 206 -14.96 1.83 5.85
CA SER A 206 -15.09 0.83 6.92
C SER A 206 -13.70 0.51 7.50
N PRO A 207 -13.53 0.44 8.84
CA PRO A 207 -12.26 0.10 9.50
C PRO A 207 -11.98 -1.41 9.42
N GLN A 208 -12.14 -1.96 8.21
CA GLN A 208 -12.02 -3.37 7.89
C GLN A 208 -11.32 -3.49 6.54
N GLU A 209 -10.45 -4.49 6.41
CA GLU A 209 -9.77 -4.80 5.16
C GLU A 209 -9.85 -6.30 4.89
N VAL A 210 -10.04 -6.65 3.63
CA VAL A 210 -9.99 -8.04 3.17
C VAL A 210 -8.60 -8.34 2.64
N LEU A 211 -7.97 -9.42 3.12
CA LEU A 211 -6.70 -9.92 2.58
C LEU A 211 -6.94 -10.88 1.43
N LEU A 212 -6.39 -10.56 0.27
CA LEU A 212 -6.41 -11.43 -0.90
C LEU A 212 -5.33 -12.49 -0.77
N ILE A 213 -5.72 -13.74 -0.96
CA ILE A 213 -4.85 -14.91 -0.89
C ILE A 213 -4.72 -15.49 -2.29
N SER A 214 -3.49 -15.68 -2.75
CA SER A 214 -3.16 -16.21 -4.06
C SER A 214 -3.60 -17.66 -4.20
N SER A 215 -4.13 -18.01 -5.38
CA SER A 215 -4.35 -19.40 -5.76
C SER A 215 -3.03 -20.18 -5.91
N HIS A 216 -1.89 -19.49 -5.96
CA HIS A 216 -0.57 -20.09 -5.93
C HIS A 216 -0.14 -20.27 -4.47
N ASN A 217 -0.17 -21.52 -3.99
CA ASN A 217 0.34 -21.94 -2.68
C ASN A 217 -0.24 -21.18 -1.46
N ALA A 218 -1.43 -20.57 -1.56
CA ALA A 218 -2.05 -19.78 -0.49
C ALA A 218 -1.14 -18.63 0.02
N GLU A 219 -0.34 -18.04 -0.86
CA GLU A 219 0.45 -16.85 -0.53
C GLU A 219 -0.45 -15.62 -0.32
N ILE A 220 -0.22 -14.84 0.72
CA ILE A 220 -0.88 -13.55 0.91
C ILE A 220 -0.38 -12.59 -0.18
N MET A 221 -1.29 -11.92 -0.87
CA MET A 221 -0.97 -10.97 -1.95
C MET A 221 -0.92 -9.53 -1.40
N GLU A 222 -2.08 -9.03 -0.96
CA GLU A 222 -2.31 -7.66 -0.51
C GLU A 222 -3.70 -7.54 0.15
N GLY A 223 -4.06 -6.34 0.61
CA GLY A 223 -5.44 -5.98 0.94
C GLY A 223 -6.20 -5.44 -0.28
N SER A 224 -7.52 -5.28 -0.18
CA SER A 224 -8.32 -4.72 -1.30
C SER A 224 -7.97 -3.26 -1.65
N LEU A 225 -7.47 -2.50 -0.68
CA LEU A 225 -7.06 -1.10 -0.83
C LEU A 225 -5.61 -0.85 -0.35
N THR A 226 -5.02 -1.78 0.38
CA THR A 226 -3.80 -1.57 1.17
C THR A 226 -2.72 -2.62 0.89
N THR A 227 -1.46 -2.28 1.19
CA THR A 227 -0.38 -3.26 1.26
C THR A 227 -0.15 -3.65 2.72
N PRO A 228 -0.20 -4.95 3.07
CA PRO A 228 0.04 -5.39 4.44
C PRO A 228 1.53 -5.51 4.75
N PHE A 229 1.92 -5.05 5.94
CA PHE A 229 3.23 -5.33 6.54
C PHE A 229 3.04 -6.22 7.77
N PHE A 230 3.84 -7.27 7.86
CA PHE A 230 3.83 -8.25 8.94
C PHE A 230 5.11 -8.16 9.74
N TYR A 231 5.04 -8.28 11.07
CA TYR A 231 6.23 -8.36 11.90
C TYR A 231 6.60 -9.83 12.13
N ARG A 232 7.77 -10.26 11.64
CA ARG A 232 8.29 -11.63 11.70
C ARG A 232 9.77 -11.60 12.02
N ASP A 233 10.24 -12.46 12.93
CA ASP A 233 11.66 -12.61 13.26
C ASP A 233 12.39 -11.28 13.53
N GLY A 234 11.75 -10.39 14.29
CA GLY A 234 12.32 -9.09 14.67
C GLY A 234 12.30 -8.00 13.60
N LYS A 235 11.72 -8.26 12.42
CA LYS A 235 11.69 -7.32 11.29
C LYS A 235 10.31 -7.21 10.65
N TRP A 236 10.06 -6.10 9.97
CA TRP A 236 8.89 -5.93 9.13
C TRP A 236 9.10 -6.56 7.76
N VAL A 237 8.15 -7.38 7.32
CA VAL A 237 8.13 -8.01 6.00
C VAL A 237 6.83 -7.68 5.26
N THR A 238 6.89 -7.57 3.95
CA THR A 238 5.74 -7.36 3.06
C THR A 238 5.67 -8.51 2.06
N PRO A 239 4.47 -8.89 1.58
CA PRO A 239 4.38 -9.87 0.50
C PRO A 239 5.27 -9.54 -0.70
N SER A 240 5.82 -10.59 -1.30
CA SER A 240 6.59 -10.48 -2.54
C SER A 240 5.72 -10.02 -3.69
N GLU A 241 6.31 -9.28 -4.63
CA GLU A 241 5.62 -8.93 -5.88
C GLU A 241 5.27 -10.17 -6.72
N THR A 242 6.05 -11.25 -6.56
CA THR A 242 5.78 -12.55 -7.19
C THR A 242 4.51 -13.21 -6.68
N SER A 243 4.01 -12.83 -5.49
CA SER A 243 2.74 -13.34 -4.96
C SER A 243 1.53 -12.78 -5.72
N GLY A 244 1.72 -11.72 -6.52
CA GLY A 244 0.73 -11.22 -7.48
C GLY A 244 -0.06 -9.99 -7.06
N GLY A 245 0.24 -9.39 -5.91
CA GLY A 245 -0.36 -8.14 -5.45
C GLY A 245 0.25 -6.89 -6.10
N GLN A 246 -0.36 -5.73 -5.88
CA GLN A 246 0.10 -4.49 -6.48
C GLN A 246 1.47 -4.03 -5.97
N ILE A 247 2.22 -3.43 -6.88
CA ILE A 247 3.46 -2.72 -6.59
C ILE A 247 3.10 -1.33 -6.02
N GLY A 248 2.68 -1.30 -4.74
CA GLY A 248 2.26 -0.08 -4.04
C GLY A 248 3.37 0.98 -3.93
N THR A 249 3.02 2.26 -4.00
CA THR A 249 3.99 3.36 -3.95
C THR A 249 4.66 3.50 -2.57
N THR A 250 3.86 3.44 -1.50
CA THR A 250 4.37 3.44 -0.12
C THR A 250 5.15 2.16 0.21
N ARG A 251 4.72 1.01 -0.34
CA ARG A 251 5.48 -0.26 -0.28
C ARG A 251 6.86 -0.11 -0.91
N ARG A 252 6.94 0.39 -2.14
CA ARG A 252 8.20 0.60 -2.86
C ARG A 252 9.14 1.51 -2.07
N TRP A 253 8.64 2.64 -1.57
CA TRP A 253 9.44 3.54 -0.74
C TRP A 253 9.92 2.91 0.56
N ALA A 254 9.07 2.16 1.26
CA ALA A 254 9.47 1.48 2.50
C ALA A 254 10.55 0.41 2.26
N LEU A 255 10.49 -0.30 1.12
CA LEU A 255 11.54 -1.23 0.68
C LEU A 255 12.85 -0.49 0.38
N GLU A 256 12.79 0.60 -0.40
CA GLU A 256 13.98 1.42 -0.76
C GLU A 256 14.64 2.07 0.47
N LYS A 257 13.86 2.40 1.51
CA LYS A 257 14.38 2.91 2.78
C LYS A 257 14.83 1.83 3.76
N GLY A 258 14.66 0.55 3.44
CA GLY A 258 15.05 -0.57 4.31
C GLY A 258 14.18 -0.71 5.56
N PHE A 259 12.98 -0.14 5.57
CA PHE A 259 12.05 -0.27 6.71
C PHE A 259 11.32 -1.60 6.71
N VAL A 260 11.12 -2.18 5.54
CA VAL A 260 10.45 -3.47 5.32
C VAL A 260 11.24 -4.30 4.32
N PHE A 261 11.08 -5.62 4.39
CA PHE A 261 11.73 -6.56 3.48
C PHE A 261 10.68 -7.39 2.71
N SER A 262 10.96 -7.68 1.43
CA SER A 262 10.11 -8.56 0.63
C SER A 262 10.23 -10.01 1.11
N SER A 263 9.11 -10.73 1.22
CA SER A 263 9.08 -12.13 1.63
C SER A 263 7.87 -12.86 1.07
N LEU A 264 7.96 -14.18 0.87
CA LEU A 264 6.80 -15.03 0.64
C LEU A 264 6.10 -15.25 1.98
N ILE A 265 4.82 -14.89 2.06
CA ILE A 265 4.04 -14.98 3.29
C ILE A 265 2.85 -15.87 3.01
N PHE A 266 2.79 -17.01 3.68
CA PHE A 266 1.72 -17.98 3.48
C PHE A 266 0.57 -17.72 4.45
N TYR A 267 -0.65 -17.78 3.93
CA TYR A 267 -1.83 -17.82 4.77
C TYR A 267 -1.96 -19.22 5.38
N SER A 268 -1.99 -19.27 6.71
CA SER A 268 -2.33 -20.47 7.45
C SER A 268 -3.60 -20.17 8.24
N PRO A 269 -4.74 -20.80 7.91
CA PRO A 269 -5.88 -20.73 8.81
C PRO A 269 -5.45 -21.37 10.13
N LEU A 270 -5.75 -20.70 11.25
CA LEU A 270 -5.63 -21.38 12.55
C LEU A 270 -6.38 -22.71 12.44
N PRO A 271 -5.82 -23.83 12.92
CA PRO A 271 -6.60 -25.06 12.98
C PRO A 271 -7.88 -24.72 13.72
N ALA A 272 -9.04 -25.03 13.11
CA ALA A 272 -10.29 -25.04 13.84
C ALA A 272 -10.01 -25.86 15.11
N SER A 273 -10.18 -25.25 16.29
CA SER A 273 -9.97 -25.95 17.55
C SER A 273 -10.65 -27.31 17.42
N PRO A 274 -9.95 -28.45 17.54
CA PRO A 274 -10.64 -29.72 17.56
C PRO A 274 -11.58 -29.61 18.75
N LEU A 275 -12.89 -29.58 18.47
CA LEU A 275 -13.89 -29.78 19.50
C LEU A 275 -13.46 -31.06 20.20
N LEU A 276 -12.96 -30.92 21.43
CA LEU A 276 -12.74 -32.05 22.32
C LEU A 276 -14.06 -32.85 22.28
N PRO A 277 -14.03 -34.16 22.00
CA PRO A 277 -15.25 -34.94 22.05
C PRO A 277 -15.88 -34.75 23.43
N PRO A 278 -17.22 -34.65 23.53
CA PRO A 278 -17.87 -34.53 24.81
C PRO A 278 -17.41 -35.69 25.70
N LEU A 279 -16.97 -35.37 26.92
CA LEU A 279 -16.69 -36.35 27.96
C LEU A 279 -17.98 -37.14 28.25
N HIS A 280 -18.20 -38.20 27.48
CA HIS A 280 -19.09 -39.29 27.87
C HIS A 280 -18.28 -40.29 28.66
N ASN A 281 -18.34 -40.17 29.98
CA ASN A 281 -18.98 -41.21 30.79
C ASN A 281 -19.19 -40.73 32.22
N PRO A 282 -20.39 -40.92 32.79
CA PRO A 282 -20.56 -40.90 34.24
C PRO A 282 -19.88 -42.16 34.81
N LEU A 283 -19.07 -41.99 35.86
CA LEU A 283 -18.62 -43.12 36.66
C LEU A 283 -19.85 -43.77 37.32
N PRO A 284 -20.03 -45.10 37.22
CA PRO A 284 -20.89 -45.80 38.14
C PRO A 284 -20.12 -46.03 39.45
N ILE A 285 -20.76 -45.61 40.55
CA ILE A 285 -20.60 -46.00 41.98
C ILE A 285 -19.18 -46.40 42.43
#